data_AF-A1D5F0-F1
#
_entry.id   AF-A1D5F0-F1
#
_cell.length_a   1.000
_cell.length_b   1.000
_cell.length_c   1.000
_cell.angle_alpha   90.00
_cell.angle_beta   90.00
_cell.angle_gamma   90.00
#
_symmetry.space_group_name_H-M   'P 1'
#
loop_
_entity.id
_entity.type
_entity.pdbx_description
1 polymer ?
#
loop_
_entity_poly.entity_id
_entity_poly.type
_entity_poly.pdbx_seq_one_letter_code
_entity_poly.pdbx_strand_id
1 'polypeptide(L)'
;MDSEYEAFITAQSRKKYPAPASMLSAIKSLLADPSTPPSAAAREAVSCYIQETNPDPDYTSLWPLLFATIGKFTDQNDRLVDFIAELHSLTECNGAFSRLDGLSEYMTEFVFDYQLQAQTDKADVDHPYYDPQRDEKRQAWVNVNSFAAKLYARGIRANHVGHLRHGGWVLRKTLEKAPWEKVHHEDIEQELEDLDNDDDDEEYCELRDHLLEEIDIRTLNGWVPAAAQWIRHCGREIYAMEGSMGREFPTKWTGSEGWSKERWAFWKERFEWVSLVTALDRKTRRIAKETVQEMARIEQGQD
;
A
#
# COMPACT_ATOMS: atom_id res chain seq x y z
N MET A 1 15.51 -11.47 -16.84
CA MET A 1 14.13 -11.43 -16.32
C MET A 1 13.60 -12.84 -16.13
N ASP A 2 13.62 -13.71 -17.14
CA ASP A 2 13.10 -15.09 -17.01
C ASP A 2 13.72 -15.88 -15.86
N SER A 3 15.05 -15.82 -15.69
CA SER A 3 15.73 -16.49 -14.57
C SER A 3 15.33 -15.97 -13.18
N GLU A 4 14.87 -14.72 -13.07
CA GLU A 4 14.44 -14.12 -11.80
C GLU A 4 13.00 -14.53 -11.47
N TYR A 5 12.12 -14.54 -12.48
CA TYR A 5 10.76 -15.06 -12.33
C TYR A 5 10.77 -16.53 -11.92
N GLU A 6 11.62 -17.36 -12.52
CA GLU A 6 11.76 -18.77 -12.14
C GLU A 6 12.23 -18.96 -10.70
N ALA A 7 13.23 -18.18 -10.27
CA ALA A 7 13.72 -18.22 -8.90
C ALA A 7 12.63 -17.80 -7.90
N PHE A 8 11.88 -16.74 -8.22
CA PHE A 8 10.75 -16.29 -7.41
C PHE A 8 9.67 -17.36 -7.28
N ILE A 9 9.21 -17.93 -8.39
CA ILE A 9 8.17 -18.97 -8.39
C ILE A 9 8.63 -20.21 -7.64
N THR A 10 9.90 -20.60 -7.80
CA THR A 10 10.50 -21.71 -7.03
C THR A 10 10.54 -21.41 -5.54
N ALA A 11 10.79 -20.16 -5.14
CA ALA A 11 10.74 -19.78 -3.73
C ALA A 11 9.31 -19.83 -3.18
N GLN A 12 8.31 -19.37 -3.95
CA GLN A 12 6.90 -19.42 -3.55
C GLN A 12 6.40 -20.86 -3.39
N SER A 13 6.81 -21.79 -4.26
CA SER A 13 6.38 -23.20 -4.19
C SER A 13 6.96 -23.97 -3.00
N ARG A 14 8.05 -23.45 -2.39
CA ARG A 14 8.71 -24.06 -1.22
C ARG A 14 8.23 -23.51 0.12
N LYS A 15 7.27 -22.58 0.13
CA LYS A 15 6.67 -22.06 1.37
C LYS A 15 5.97 -23.18 2.15
N LYS A 16 5.84 -22.99 3.47
CA LYS A 16 5.13 -23.94 4.36
C LYS A 16 3.70 -24.25 3.87
N TYR A 17 3.03 -23.24 3.33
CA TYR A 17 1.72 -23.33 2.70
C TYR A 17 1.80 -22.66 1.32
N PRO A 18 2.18 -23.39 0.26
CA PRO A 18 2.30 -22.83 -1.07
C PRO A 18 0.92 -22.67 -1.72
N ALA A 19 0.79 -21.70 -2.63
CA ALA A 19 -0.39 -21.59 -3.48
C ALA A 19 -0.53 -22.83 -4.40
N PRO A 20 -1.75 -23.15 -4.86
CA PRO A 20 -1.98 -24.21 -5.85
C PRO A 20 -1.08 -24.09 -7.08
N ALA A 21 -0.70 -25.24 -7.65
CA ALA A 21 0.20 -25.30 -8.81
C ALA A 21 -0.35 -24.52 -10.02
N SER A 22 -1.67 -24.49 -10.20
CA SER A 22 -2.34 -23.70 -11.23
C SER A 22 -2.10 -22.19 -11.06
N MET A 23 -2.17 -21.67 -9.83
CA MET A 23 -1.92 -20.26 -9.54
C MET A 23 -0.44 -19.90 -9.77
N LEU A 24 0.48 -20.76 -9.32
CA LEU A 24 1.91 -20.56 -9.54
C LEU A 24 2.26 -20.56 -11.03
N SER A 25 1.69 -21.50 -11.79
CA SER A 25 1.85 -21.59 -13.25
C SER A 25 1.27 -20.36 -13.96
N ALA A 26 0.06 -19.95 -13.61
CA ALA A 26 -0.58 -18.77 -14.18
C ALA A 26 0.22 -17.48 -13.96
N ILE A 27 0.67 -17.24 -12.73
CA ILE A 27 1.48 -16.06 -12.41
C ILE A 27 2.83 -16.13 -13.13
N LYS A 28 3.47 -17.30 -13.18
CA LYS A 28 4.71 -17.49 -13.94
C LYS A 28 4.53 -17.14 -15.42
N SER A 29 3.51 -17.68 -16.07
CA SER A 29 3.22 -17.42 -17.49
C SER A 29 2.91 -15.95 -17.74
N LEU A 30 2.14 -15.31 -16.85
CA LEU A 30 1.81 -13.89 -16.95
C LEU A 30 3.06 -12.99 -16.88
N LEU A 31 4.04 -13.34 -16.04
CA LEU A 31 5.27 -12.58 -15.84
C LEU A 31 6.32 -12.85 -16.93
N ALA A 32 6.54 -14.12 -17.26
CA ALA A 32 7.65 -14.54 -18.13
C ALA A 32 7.32 -14.43 -19.62
N ASP A 33 6.05 -14.55 -20.01
CA ASP A 33 5.63 -14.44 -21.40
C ASP A 33 4.73 -13.21 -21.61
N PRO A 34 5.26 -12.12 -22.19
CA PRO A 34 4.47 -10.93 -22.49
C PRO A 34 3.27 -11.20 -23.41
N SER A 35 3.31 -12.27 -24.21
CA SER A 35 2.22 -12.68 -25.10
C SER A 35 1.08 -13.39 -24.39
N THR A 36 1.30 -13.90 -23.16
CA THR A 36 0.24 -14.47 -22.33
C THR A 36 -0.80 -13.40 -22.01
N PRO A 37 -2.06 -13.56 -22.45
CA PRO A 37 -3.13 -12.65 -22.10
C PRO A 37 -3.46 -12.74 -20.61
N PRO A 38 -3.71 -11.62 -19.91
CA PRO A 38 -4.15 -11.63 -18.51
C PRO A 38 -5.40 -12.50 -18.26
N SER A 39 -6.30 -12.58 -19.24
CA SER A 39 -7.51 -13.41 -19.18
C SER A 39 -7.23 -14.92 -19.20
N ALA A 40 -6.21 -15.34 -19.95
CA ALA A 40 -5.78 -16.74 -19.98
C ALA A 40 -5.16 -17.12 -18.63
N ALA A 41 -4.28 -16.27 -18.09
CA ALA A 41 -3.69 -16.45 -16.78
C ALA A 41 -4.74 -16.46 -15.66
N ALA A 42 -5.72 -15.54 -15.69
CA ALA A 42 -6.81 -15.49 -14.71
C ALA A 42 -7.60 -16.79 -14.68
N ARG A 43 -8.01 -17.30 -15.85
CA ARG A 43 -8.73 -18.58 -15.95
C ARG A 43 -7.87 -19.78 -15.52
N GLU A 44 -6.58 -19.78 -15.87
CA GLU A 44 -5.65 -20.83 -15.44
C GLU A 44 -5.52 -20.86 -13.92
N ALA A 45 -5.36 -19.70 -13.28
CA ALA A 45 -5.14 -19.59 -11.84
C ALA A 45 -6.25 -20.29 -11.03
N VAL A 46 -7.50 -20.14 -11.47
CA VAL A 46 -8.69 -20.72 -10.80
C VAL A 46 -9.23 -21.98 -11.48
N SER A 47 -8.47 -22.57 -12.41
CA SER A 47 -8.93 -23.71 -13.22
C SER A 47 -9.36 -24.93 -12.42
N CYS A 48 -8.70 -25.23 -11.30
CA CYS A 48 -9.08 -26.34 -10.41
C CYS A 48 -10.51 -26.17 -9.88
N TYR A 49 -10.87 -24.97 -9.43
CA TYR A 49 -12.20 -24.67 -8.92
C TYR A 49 -13.29 -24.73 -10.00
N ILE A 50 -12.96 -24.27 -11.21
CA ILE A 50 -13.86 -24.33 -12.37
C ILE A 50 -14.15 -25.80 -12.72
N GLN A 51 -13.11 -26.65 -12.74
CA GLN A 51 -13.25 -28.08 -13.05
C GLN A 51 -14.04 -28.84 -12.00
N GLU A 52 -13.87 -28.48 -10.73
CA GLU A 52 -14.62 -29.06 -9.60
C GLU A 52 -16.08 -28.57 -9.55
N THR A 53 -16.45 -27.56 -10.35
CA THR A 53 -17.78 -26.92 -10.30
C THR A 53 -18.14 -26.44 -8.89
N ASN A 54 -17.14 -25.98 -8.12
CA ASN A 54 -17.37 -25.48 -6.77
C ASN A 54 -18.16 -24.15 -6.87
N PRO A 55 -19.39 -24.07 -6.33
CA PRO A 55 -20.20 -22.86 -6.39
C PRO A 55 -19.69 -21.73 -5.47
N ASP A 56 -18.79 -22.06 -4.52
CA ASP A 56 -18.20 -21.11 -3.58
C ASP A 56 -16.71 -21.44 -3.37
N PRO A 57 -15.87 -21.15 -4.38
CA PRO A 57 -14.46 -21.52 -4.35
C PRO A 57 -13.66 -20.67 -3.35
N ASP A 58 -12.89 -21.33 -2.49
CA ASP A 58 -11.88 -20.66 -1.67
C ASP A 58 -10.56 -20.53 -2.44
N TYR A 59 -10.39 -19.38 -3.09
CA TYR A 59 -9.17 -19.01 -3.81
C TYR A 59 -8.32 -17.98 -3.03
N THR A 60 -8.51 -17.84 -1.72
CA THR A 60 -7.81 -16.84 -0.88
C THR A 60 -6.29 -17.04 -0.83
N SER A 61 -5.81 -18.25 -1.11
CA SER A 61 -4.37 -18.54 -1.30
C SER A 61 -3.71 -17.78 -2.46
N LEU A 62 -4.51 -17.17 -3.35
CA LEU A 62 -4.04 -16.26 -4.39
C LEU A 62 -3.45 -14.97 -3.82
N TRP A 63 -4.01 -14.43 -2.72
CA TRP A 63 -3.64 -13.10 -2.23
C TRP A 63 -2.20 -13.02 -1.74
N PRO A 64 -1.69 -13.94 -0.91
CA PRO A 64 -0.27 -13.93 -0.52
C PRO A 64 0.69 -14.06 -1.71
N LEU A 65 0.34 -14.86 -2.73
CA LEU A 65 1.15 -15.00 -3.93
C LEU A 65 1.15 -13.68 -4.72
N LEU A 66 -0.03 -13.12 -4.97
CA LEU A 66 -0.21 -11.90 -5.73
C LEU A 66 0.52 -10.71 -5.11
N PHE A 67 0.37 -10.48 -3.79
CA PHE A 67 1.03 -9.36 -3.12
C PHE A 67 2.54 -9.53 -3.03
N ALA A 68 3.06 -10.76 -2.90
CA ALA A 68 4.49 -11.01 -3.05
C ALA A 68 4.99 -10.68 -4.46
N THR A 69 4.21 -11.00 -5.50
CA THR A 69 4.51 -10.67 -6.90
C THR A 69 4.48 -9.16 -7.15
N ILE A 70 3.43 -8.47 -6.68
CA ILE A 70 3.29 -7.00 -6.78
C ILE A 70 4.47 -6.32 -6.10
N GLY A 71 4.85 -6.78 -4.90
CA GLY A 71 5.96 -6.21 -4.15
C GLY A 71 7.29 -6.34 -4.91
N LYS A 72 7.53 -7.49 -5.56
CA LYS A 72 8.82 -7.77 -6.21
C LYS A 72 8.96 -7.15 -7.61
N PHE A 73 7.90 -7.13 -8.41
CA PHE A 73 8.00 -6.81 -9.85
C PHE A 73 7.23 -5.54 -10.23
N THR A 74 7.87 -4.39 -9.99
CA THR A 74 7.32 -3.05 -10.27
C THR A 74 6.77 -2.90 -11.69
N ASP A 75 7.52 -3.36 -12.70
CA ASP A 75 7.16 -3.17 -14.11
C ASP A 75 5.96 -4.02 -14.55
N GLN A 76 5.55 -4.99 -13.73
CA GLN A 76 4.44 -5.90 -14.01
C GLN A 76 3.12 -5.43 -13.37
N ASN A 77 3.14 -4.30 -12.66
CA ASN A 77 2.00 -3.82 -11.89
C ASN A 77 0.71 -3.67 -12.73
N ASP A 78 0.82 -3.11 -13.94
CA ASP A 78 -0.35 -2.95 -14.83
C ASP A 78 -0.91 -4.30 -15.31
N ARG A 79 -0.04 -5.25 -15.67
CA ARG A 79 -0.46 -6.61 -16.07
C ARG A 79 -1.12 -7.37 -14.91
N LEU A 80 -0.68 -7.13 -13.67
CA LEU A 80 -1.30 -7.72 -12.48
C LEU A 80 -2.67 -7.09 -12.18
N VAL A 81 -2.84 -5.79 -12.45
CA VAL A 81 -4.16 -5.12 -12.40
C VAL A 81 -5.09 -5.69 -13.47
N ASP A 82 -4.61 -5.88 -14.70
CA ASP A 82 -5.36 -6.52 -15.78
C ASP A 82 -5.79 -7.94 -15.40
N PHE A 83 -4.88 -8.72 -14.81
CA PHE A 83 -5.18 -10.07 -14.33
C PHE A 83 -6.35 -10.10 -13.33
N ILE A 84 -6.39 -9.17 -12.38
CA ILE A 84 -7.52 -9.07 -11.43
C ILE A 84 -8.79 -8.55 -12.10
N ALA A 85 -8.70 -7.64 -13.06
CA ALA A 85 -9.85 -7.20 -13.84
C ALA A 85 -10.51 -8.36 -14.61
N GLU A 86 -9.69 -9.24 -15.18
CA GLU A 86 -10.15 -10.43 -15.89
C GLU A 86 -10.72 -11.47 -14.93
N LEU A 87 -10.07 -11.71 -13.78
CA LEU A 87 -10.59 -12.58 -12.72
C LEU A 87 -11.97 -12.11 -12.22
N HIS A 88 -12.11 -10.81 -11.97
CA HIS A 88 -13.37 -10.18 -11.55
C HIS A 88 -14.48 -10.31 -12.62
N SER A 89 -14.12 -10.48 -13.90
CA SER A 89 -15.07 -10.58 -15.01
C SER A 89 -15.47 -12.02 -15.34
N LEU A 90 -14.93 -13.03 -14.66
CA LEU A 90 -15.29 -14.43 -14.86
C LEU A 90 -16.74 -14.70 -14.41
N THR A 91 -17.44 -15.53 -15.19
CA THR A 91 -18.86 -15.90 -14.94
C THR A 91 -19.00 -17.34 -14.44
N GLU A 92 -17.91 -18.11 -14.51
CA GLU A 92 -17.78 -19.44 -13.96
C GLU A 92 -18.04 -19.44 -12.44
N CYS A 93 -18.39 -20.60 -11.87
CA CYS A 93 -18.70 -20.75 -10.43
C CYS A 93 -19.76 -19.74 -9.94
N ASN A 94 -20.84 -19.54 -10.70
CA ASN A 94 -21.91 -18.58 -10.40
C ASN A 94 -21.41 -17.12 -10.23
N GLY A 95 -20.30 -16.76 -10.88
CA GLY A 95 -19.70 -15.44 -10.75
C GLY A 95 -19.04 -15.18 -9.39
N ALA A 96 -18.73 -16.22 -8.61
CA ALA A 96 -18.07 -16.08 -7.30
C ALA A 96 -16.80 -15.21 -7.36
N PHE A 97 -16.02 -15.33 -8.44
CA PHE A 97 -14.79 -14.57 -8.64
C PHE A 97 -14.99 -13.06 -8.75
N SER A 98 -16.18 -12.59 -9.17
CA SER A 98 -16.51 -11.16 -9.24
C SER A 98 -16.52 -10.47 -7.87
N ARG A 99 -16.72 -11.23 -6.78
CA ARG A 99 -16.69 -10.69 -5.42
C ARG A 99 -15.27 -10.39 -4.94
N LEU A 100 -14.26 -11.09 -5.51
CA LEU A 100 -12.87 -11.04 -5.06
C LEU A 100 -12.77 -11.34 -3.55
N ASP A 101 -13.44 -12.41 -3.11
CA ASP A 101 -13.54 -12.80 -1.70
C ASP A 101 -12.15 -12.90 -1.03
N GLY A 102 -12.02 -12.26 0.14
CA GLY A 102 -10.77 -12.24 0.91
C GLY A 102 -9.77 -11.15 0.48
N LEU A 103 -9.95 -10.47 -0.66
CA LEU A 103 -8.99 -9.44 -1.09
C LEU A 103 -8.99 -8.24 -0.14
N SER A 104 -10.17 -7.77 0.26
CA SER A 104 -10.28 -6.60 1.13
C SER A 104 -9.76 -6.89 2.54
N GLU A 105 -10.08 -8.06 3.06
CA GLU A 105 -9.58 -8.58 4.33
C GLU A 105 -8.06 -8.71 4.26
N TYR A 106 -7.52 -9.32 3.20
CA TYR A 106 -6.08 -9.50 3.04
C TYR A 106 -5.33 -8.16 2.96
N MET A 107 -5.85 -7.22 2.18
CA MET A 107 -5.29 -5.88 2.06
C MET A 107 -5.32 -5.14 3.40
N THR A 108 -6.42 -5.27 4.14
CA THR A 108 -6.53 -4.65 5.46
C THR A 108 -5.53 -5.30 6.40
N GLU A 109 -5.62 -6.60 6.67
CA GLU A 109 -4.85 -7.27 7.73
C GLU A 109 -3.35 -7.41 7.44
N PHE A 110 -2.97 -7.77 6.21
CA PHE A 110 -1.59 -8.22 5.92
C PHE A 110 -0.78 -7.25 5.08
N VAL A 111 -1.44 -6.27 4.46
CA VAL A 111 -0.78 -5.30 3.57
C VAL A 111 -0.72 -3.93 4.24
N PHE A 112 -1.85 -3.47 4.78
CA PHE A 112 -1.99 -2.12 5.33
C PHE A 112 -1.90 -2.08 6.86
N ASP A 113 -2.50 -3.04 7.56
CA ASP A 113 -2.50 -3.15 9.02
C ASP A 113 -1.21 -3.79 9.57
N TYR A 114 -0.48 -4.53 8.73
CA TYR A 114 0.88 -4.98 9.04
C TYR A 114 1.87 -3.81 9.28
N GLN A 115 1.49 -2.57 8.95
CA GLN A 115 2.25 -1.33 9.23
C GLN A 115 1.60 -0.44 10.31
N LEU A 116 0.64 -0.98 11.05
CA LEU A 116 -0.25 -0.22 11.93
C LEU A 116 -0.20 -0.68 13.40
N GLN A 117 0.59 -1.71 13.72
CA GLN A 117 0.84 -2.08 15.12
C GLN A 117 2.10 -1.38 15.63
N ALA A 118 1.94 -0.15 16.11
CA ALA A 118 2.90 0.57 16.96
C ALA A 118 3.11 -0.11 18.34
N GLN A 119 2.76 -1.38 18.50
CA GLN A 119 2.79 -2.13 19.77
C GLN A 119 3.28 -3.57 19.62
N THR A 120 3.67 -4.02 18.42
CA THR A 120 4.36 -5.30 18.24
C THR A 120 5.49 -5.11 17.26
N ASP A 121 6.62 -5.82 17.44
CA ASP A 121 7.90 -5.77 16.71
C ASP A 121 7.82 -5.96 15.16
N LYS A 122 6.88 -5.32 14.47
CA LYS A 122 6.59 -5.51 13.05
C LYS A 122 6.90 -4.24 12.28
N ALA A 123 8.04 -4.33 11.60
CA ALA A 123 8.61 -3.39 10.64
C ALA A 123 7.61 -2.45 9.95
N ASP A 124 7.68 -1.16 10.29
CA ASP A 124 7.35 -0.08 9.36
C ASP A 124 8.17 -0.30 8.06
N VAL A 125 7.67 0.21 6.92
CA VAL A 125 8.35 0.15 5.61
C VAL A 125 9.79 0.64 5.70
N ASP A 126 10.05 1.53 6.66
CA ASP A 126 11.33 2.21 6.85
C ASP A 126 12.12 1.71 8.07
N HIS A 127 11.62 0.70 8.81
CA HIS A 127 12.23 0.20 10.05
C HIS A 127 12.77 -1.24 10.00
N PRO A 128 13.90 -1.49 10.68
CA PRO A 128 14.82 -0.51 11.27
C PRO A 128 15.62 0.25 10.19
N TYR A 129 16.17 1.43 10.51
CA TYR A 129 16.94 2.25 9.55
C TYR A 129 18.06 1.48 8.84
N TYR A 130 18.66 0.51 9.53
CA TYR A 130 19.77 -0.30 9.06
C TYR A 130 19.36 -1.56 8.28
N ASP A 131 18.05 -1.75 8.03
CA ASP A 131 17.59 -2.89 7.24
C ASP A 131 18.18 -2.84 5.81
N PRO A 132 19.00 -3.82 5.39
CA PRO A 132 19.56 -3.86 4.05
C PRO A 132 18.49 -3.99 2.95
N GLN A 133 17.28 -4.41 3.30
CA GLN A 133 16.14 -4.55 2.38
C GLN A 133 15.20 -3.33 2.37
N ARG A 134 15.52 -2.27 3.11
CA ARG A 134 14.65 -1.09 3.26
C ARG A 134 14.18 -0.51 1.93
N ASP A 135 15.08 -0.33 0.97
CA ASP A 135 14.72 0.25 -0.33
C ASP A 135 13.84 -0.70 -1.16
N GLU A 136 14.00 -2.02 -1.02
CA GLU A 136 13.10 -3.01 -1.61
C GLU A 136 11.71 -2.96 -0.95
N LYS A 137 11.64 -2.87 0.38
CA LYS A 137 10.37 -2.72 1.13
C LYS A 137 9.64 -1.43 0.75
N ARG A 138 10.34 -0.30 0.65
CA ARG A 138 9.80 0.97 0.14
C ARG A 138 9.22 0.81 -1.26
N GLN A 139 9.96 0.18 -2.17
CA GLN A 139 9.47 -0.01 -3.52
C GLN A 139 8.25 -0.95 -3.57
N ALA A 140 8.24 -2.02 -2.77
CA ALA A 140 7.09 -2.90 -2.63
C ALA A 140 5.87 -2.14 -2.10
N TRP A 141 6.05 -1.27 -1.11
CA TRP A 141 4.99 -0.40 -0.58
C TRP A 141 4.38 0.51 -1.66
N VAL A 142 5.24 1.13 -2.48
CA VAL A 142 4.79 1.94 -3.62
C VAL A 142 4.01 1.10 -4.63
N ASN A 143 4.48 -0.10 -4.94
CA ASN A 143 3.84 -0.99 -5.92
C ASN A 143 2.43 -1.40 -5.47
N VAL A 144 2.26 -1.72 -4.17
CA VAL A 144 0.97 -2.08 -3.59
C VAL A 144 0.01 -0.88 -3.64
N ASN A 145 0.46 0.32 -3.27
CA ASN A 145 -0.39 1.52 -3.36
C ASN A 145 -0.77 1.85 -4.79
N SER A 146 0.16 1.69 -5.74
CA SER A 146 -0.11 1.85 -7.18
C SER A 146 -1.17 0.85 -7.66
N PHE A 147 -1.01 -0.42 -7.29
CA PHE A 147 -1.95 -1.49 -7.63
C PHE A 147 -3.36 -1.21 -7.08
N ALA A 148 -3.46 -0.88 -5.78
CA ALA A 148 -4.72 -0.58 -5.12
C ALA A 148 -5.42 0.63 -5.74
N ALA A 149 -4.69 1.71 -6.01
CA ALA A 149 -5.22 2.91 -6.63
C ALA A 149 -5.69 2.66 -8.07
N LYS A 150 -4.97 1.84 -8.85
CA LYS A 150 -5.37 1.44 -10.22
C LYS A 150 -6.59 0.55 -10.25
N LEU A 151 -6.70 -0.44 -9.36
CA LEU A 151 -7.93 -1.23 -9.21
C LEU A 151 -9.12 -0.33 -8.90
N TYR A 152 -8.90 0.63 -7.98
CA TYR A 152 -9.93 1.58 -7.63
C TYR A 152 -10.35 2.45 -8.83
N ALA A 153 -9.39 3.01 -9.56
CA ALA A 153 -9.65 3.83 -10.75
C ALA A 153 -10.39 3.07 -11.86
N ARG A 154 -10.28 1.75 -11.92
CA ARG A 154 -11.00 0.89 -12.88
C ARG A 154 -12.42 0.49 -12.43
N GLY A 155 -12.88 0.97 -11.28
CA GLY A 155 -14.19 0.60 -10.74
C GLY A 155 -14.24 -0.80 -10.11
N ILE A 156 -13.10 -1.48 -9.94
CA ILE A 156 -13.04 -2.79 -9.30
C ILE A 156 -13.11 -2.60 -7.78
N ARG A 157 -14.05 -3.29 -7.13
CA ARG A 157 -14.35 -3.15 -5.68
C ARG A 157 -14.57 -4.54 -5.09
N ALA A 158 -13.60 -5.04 -4.33
CA ALA A 158 -13.74 -6.32 -3.63
C ALA A 158 -14.88 -6.22 -2.62
N ASN A 159 -15.83 -7.15 -2.64
CA ASN A 159 -17.01 -7.14 -1.78
C ASN A 159 -17.77 -5.80 -1.78
N HIS A 160 -17.76 -5.07 -2.91
CA HIS A 160 -18.31 -3.72 -3.05
C HIS A 160 -17.67 -2.67 -2.13
N VAL A 161 -16.56 -2.99 -1.47
CA VAL A 161 -15.76 -2.06 -0.67
C VAL A 161 -14.59 -1.55 -1.50
N GLY A 162 -14.50 -0.23 -1.62
CA GLY A 162 -13.41 0.43 -2.33
C GLY A 162 -12.28 0.85 -1.40
N HIS A 163 -11.04 0.72 -1.88
CA HIS A 163 -9.85 1.08 -1.11
C HIS A 163 -9.53 2.59 -1.09
N LEU A 164 -10.39 3.46 -1.61
CA LEU A 164 -10.15 4.91 -1.58
C LEU A 164 -10.06 5.49 -0.17
N ARG A 165 -10.80 4.91 0.79
CA ARG A 165 -10.63 5.22 2.21
C ARG A 165 -9.21 4.94 2.69
N HIS A 166 -8.60 3.86 2.21
CA HIS A 166 -7.21 3.57 2.49
C HIS A 166 -6.27 4.61 1.86
N GLY A 167 -6.52 5.03 0.62
CA GLY A 167 -5.79 6.16 0.02
C GLY A 167 -5.85 7.44 0.85
N GLY A 168 -7.02 7.75 1.43
CA GLY A 168 -7.18 8.84 2.40
C GLY A 168 -6.32 8.64 3.65
N TRP A 169 -6.29 7.43 4.20
CA TRP A 169 -5.42 7.10 5.34
C TRP A 169 -3.93 7.28 5.00
N VAL A 170 -3.46 6.83 3.83
CA VAL A 170 -2.07 7.01 3.39
C VAL A 170 -1.73 8.49 3.28
N LEU A 171 -2.62 9.31 2.68
CA LEU A 171 -2.43 10.75 2.60
C LEU A 171 -2.35 11.40 3.98
N ARG A 172 -3.26 11.03 4.90
CA ARG A 172 -3.26 11.54 6.28
C ARG A 172 -1.99 11.16 7.03
N LYS A 173 -1.58 9.88 7.01
CA LYS A 173 -0.35 9.39 7.65
C LYS A 173 0.88 10.12 7.09
N THR A 174 0.94 10.31 5.77
CA THR A 174 2.08 10.95 5.09
C THR A 174 2.15 12.46 5.37
N LEU A 175 1.03 13.18 5.29
CA LEU A 175 1.02 14.64 5.18
C LEU A 175 0.64 15.34 6.48
N GLU A 176 -0.10 14.67 7.37
CA GLU A 176 -0.65 15.29 8.58
C GLU A 176 0.10 14.92 9.87
N LYS A 177 0.91 13.85 9.89
CA LYS A 177 1.61 13.41 11.11
C LYS A 177 2.96 14.10 11.37
N ALA A 178 3.81 14.27 10.36
CA ALA A 178 5.23 14.65 10.55
C ALA A 178 5.47 15.90 11.42
N PRO A 179 6.07 15.80 12.64
CA PRO A 179 6.31 16.90 13.57
C PRO A 179 7.82 17.14 13.86
N TRP A 180 8.52 17.94 13.04
CA TRP A 180 9.99 18.10 13.19
C TRP A 180 10.47 19.36 13.92
N GLU A 181 9.57 20.23 14.40
CA GLU A 181 9.97 21.38 15.25
C GLU A 181 9.94 21.02 16.74
N LYS A 182 9.48 19.82 17.07
CA LYS A 182 9.44 19.30 18.43
C LYS A 182 10.73 18.57 18.71
N VAL A 183 11.49 19.07 19.68
CA VAL A 183 12.69 18.43 20.24
C VAL A 183 12.37 17.63 21.50
N HIS A 184 11.17 17.83 22.04
CA HIS A 184 10.63 17.12 23.19
C HIS A 184 9.26 16.57 22.80
N HIS A 185 9.07 15.29 23.09
CA HIS A 185 7.88 14.52 22.74
C HIS A 185 7.22 14.03 24.03
N GLU A 186 6.40 14.90 24.65
CA GLU A 186 5.66 14.56 25.88
C GLU A 186 4.80 13.30 25.73
N ASP A 187 4.35 12.99 24.51
CA ASP A 187 3.64 11.77 24.16
C ASP A 187 4.52 10.53 24.23
N ILE A 188 5.77 10.60 23.74
CA ILE A 188 6.74 9.51 23.86
C ILE A 188 7.15 9.32 25.33
N GLU A 189 7.41 10.40 26.07
CA GLU A 189 7.77 10.31 27.49
C GLU A 189 6.64 9.67 28.32
N GLN A 190 5.37 9.99 28.03
CA GLN A 190 4.22 9.33 28.66
C GLN A 190 4.13 7.84 28.33
N GLU A 191 4.47 7.45 27.10
CA GLU A 191 4.48 6.04 26.69
C GLU A 191 5.63 5.25 27.32
N LEU A 192 6.71 5.93 27.69
CA LEU A 192 7.88 5.37 28.37
C LEU A 192 7.81 5.46 29.91
N GLU A 193 6.80 6.11 30.49
CA GLU A 193 6.69 6.39 31.95
C GLU A 193 6.75 5.10 32.80
N ASP A 194 6.20 4.00 32.29
CA ASP A 194 6.20 2.70 32.98
C ASP A 194 7.58 1.99 32.95
N LEU A 195 8.49 2.42 32.06
CA LEU A 195 9.85 1.89 31.90
C LEU A 195 10.92 2.72 32.63
N ASP A 196 10.53 3.84 33.27
CA ASP A 196 11.41 4.77 34.00
C ASP A 196 11.86 4.24 35.38
N ASN A 197 11.85 2.92 35.59
CA ASN A 197 12.45 2.29 36.78
C ASN A 197 13.90 1.90 36.46
N ASP A 198 14.84 2.25 37.35
CA ASP A 198 16.31 2.12 37.22
C ASP A 198 16.87 0.74 36.79
N ASP A 199 16.03 -0.30 36.63
CA ASP A 199 16.43 -1.67 36.33
C ASP A 199 16.42 -2.02 34.82
N ASP A 200 15.81 -1.21 33.94
CA ASP A 200 15.61 -1.54 32.50
C ASP A 200 16.03 -0.40 31.51
N ASP A 201 17.13 0.30 31.79
CA ASP A 201 17.70 1.40 30.96
C ASP A 201 17.90 1.04 29.47
N GLU A 202 18.21 -0.23 29.16
CA GLU A 202 18.41 -0.72 27.79
C GLU A 202 17.07 -0.81 27.05
N GLU A 203 16.02 -1.34 27.69
CA GLU A 203 14.66 -1.42 27.12
C GLU A 203 14.06 -0.03 26.93
N TYR A 204 14.28 0.89 27.88
CA TYR A 204 13.91 2.30 27.72
C TYR A 204 14.59 2.92 26.49
N CYS A 205 15.91 2.74 26.33
CA CYS A 205 16.64 3.30 25.19
C CYS A 205 16.18 2.70 23.85
N GLU A 206 15.94 1.39 23.80
CA GLU A 206 15.45 0.70 22.60
C GLU A 206 14.05 1.18 22.21
N LEU A 207 13.10 1.25 23.15
CA LEU A 207 11.74 1.70 22.87
C LEU A 207 11.71 3.19 22.52
N ARG A 208 12.47 4.03 23.23
CA ARG A 208 12.63 5.46 22.88
C ARG A 208 13.16 5.61 21.46
N ASP A 209 14.24 4.93 21.11
CA ASP A 209 14.84 5.02 19.78
C ASP A 209 13.84 4.53 18.72
N HIS A 210 13.12 3.43 18.97
CA HIS A 210 12.05 2.95 18.10
C HIS A 210 10.96 4.01 17.86
N LEU A 211 10.42 4.61 18.93
CA LEU A 211 9.39 5.65 18.84
C LEU A 211 9.90 6.92 18.12
N LEU A 212 11.15 7.33 18.38
CA LEU A 212 11.79 8.45 17.69
C LEU A 212 12.04 8.14 16.21
N GLU A 213 12.36 6.89 15.89
CA GLU A 213 12.54 6.43 14.52
C GLU A 213 11.20 6.50 13.74
N GLU A 214 10.04 6.21 14.35
CA GLU A 214 8.71 6.33 13.72
C GLU A 214 8.34 7.77 13.31
N ILE A 215 8.83 8.76 14.06
CA ILE A 215 8.55 10.18 13.80
C ILE A 215 9.63 10.85 12.94
N ASP A 216 10.70 10.13 12.58
CA ASP A 216 11.77 10.65 11.75
C ASP A 216 11.27 10.96 10.33
N ILE A 217 11.59 12.17 9.89
CA ILE A 217 11.20 12.72 8.60
C ILE A 217 11.60 11.84 7.40
N ARG A 218 12.66 11.04 7.53
CA ARG A 218 13.17 10.16 6.47
C ARG A 218 12.21 9.02 6.14
N THR A 219 11.26 8.72 7.02
CA THR A 219 10.12 7.82 6.73
C THR A 219 9.35 8.28 5.48
N LEU A 220 9.30 9.59 5.22
CA LEU A 220 8.65 10.16 4.04
C LEU A 220 9.25 9.68 2.71
N ASN A 221 10.47 9.13 2.70
CA ASN A 221 11.04 8.54 1.49
C ASN A 221 10.27 7.29 1.01
N GLY A 222 9.62 6.55 1.91
CA GLY A 222 8.67 5.48 1.56
C GLY A 222 7.23 6.00 1.37
N TRP A 223 6.78 6.89 2.26
CA TRP A 223 5.38 7.33 2.34
C TRP A 223 4.96 8.28 1.20
N VAL A 224 5.81 9.25 0.83
CA VAL A 224 5.48 10.24 -0.22
C VAL A 224 5.28 9.58 -1.59
N PRO A 225 6.15 8.68 -2.06
CA PRO A 225 5.93 7.98 -3.32
C PRO A 225 4.65 7.13 -3.35
N ALA A 226 4.25 6.54 -2.21
CA ALA A 226 3.02 5.79 -2.08
C ALA A 226 1.78 6.71 -2.13
N ALA A 227 1.78 7.81 -1.36
CA ALA A 227 0.73 8.81 -1.38
C ALA A 227 0.53 9.43 -2.77
N ALA A 228 1.63 9.66 -3.49
CA ALA A 228 1.60 10.17 -4.86
C ALA A 228 0.85 9.24 -5.84
N GLN A 229 0.85 7.91 -5.62
CA GLN A 229 0.09 6.97 -6.46
C GLN A 229 -1.42 7.22 -6.36
N TRP A 230 -1.93 7.52 -5.17
CA TRP A 230 -3.34 7.82 -4.94
C TRP A 230 -3.76 9.13 -5.61
N ILE A 231 -2.92 10.17 -5.53
CA ILE A 231 -3.18 11.42 -6.27
C ILE A 231 -3.16 11.16 -7.78
N ARG A 232 -2.16 10.41 -8.28
CA ARG A 232 -2.02 10.15 -9.72
C ARG A 232 -3.20 9.39 -10.31
N HIS A 233 -3.70 8.38 -9.61
CA HIS A 233 -4.73 7.48 -10.16
C HIS A 233 -6.15 7.83 -9.70
N CYS A 234 -6.30 8.43 -8.51
CA CYS A 234 -7.60 8.71 -7.91
C CYS A 234 -7.78 10.19 -7.56
N GLY A 235 -6.83 11.07 -7.90
CA GLY A 235 -6.81 12.46 -7.43
C GLY A 235 -8.05 13.27 -7.82
N ARG A 236 -8.65 13.00 -8.99
CA ARG A 236 -9.92 13.65 -9.39
C ARG A 236 -11.08 13.31 -8.47
N GLU A 237 -11.21 12.04 -8.15
CA GLU A 237 -12.26 11.55 -7.26
C GLU A 237 -12.00 12.01 -5.82
N ILE A 238 -10.75 11.95 -5.37
CA ILE A 238 -10.31 12.52 -4.09
C ILE A 238 -10.66 14.00 -4.00
N TYR A 239 -10.36 14.77 -5.05
CA TYR A 239 -10.68 16.19 -5.08
C TYR A 239 -12.19 16.41 -5.05
N ALA A 240 -12.99 15.60 -5.74
CA ALA A 240 -14.45 15.74 -5.79
C ALA A 240 -15.18 15.25 -4.54
N MET A 241 -14.54 14.48 -3.67
CA MET A 241 -15.17 13.94 -2.45
C MET A 241 -15.42 15.01 -1.40
N GLU A 242 -16.51 14.81 -0.66
CA GLU A 242 -16.91 15.59 0.51
C GLU A 242 -17.42 14.66 1.61
N GLY A 243 -17.35 15.09 2.87
CA GLY A 243 -17.94 14.37 4.00
C GLY A 243 -17.01 13.34 4.64
N SER A 244 -17.55 12.42 5.44
CA SER A 244 -16.75 11.61 6.38
C SER A 244 -15.71 10.70 5.71
N MET A 245 -14.49 10.69 6.28
CA MET A 245 -13.43 9.71 6.01
C MET A 245 -13.48 8.50 6.95
N GLY A 246 -14.46 8.43 7.85
CA GLY A 246 -14.47 7.50 8.98
C GLY A 246 -13.83 8.10 10.23
N ARG A 247 -13.26 7.25 11.09
CA ARG A 247 -12.64 7.69 12.35
C ARG A 247 -11.40 8.52 12.08
N GLU A 248 -11.33 9.69 12.69
CA GLU A 248 -10.16 10.56 12.65
C GLU A 248 -9.39 10.54 13.97
N PHE A 249 -8.11 10.84 13.87
CA PHE A 249 -7.19 10.93 15.00
C PHE A 249 -6.59 12.35 14.97
N PRO A 250 -6.16 12.91 16.11
CA PRO A 250 -5.50 14.20 16.14
C PRO A 250 -4.30 14.23 15.19
N THR A 251 -4.24 15.24 14.31
CA THR A 251 -3.13 15.48 13.39
C THR A 251 -2.82 16.98 13.30
N LYS A 252 -1.91 17.38 12.39
CA LYS A 252 -1.69 18.80 12.07
C LYS A 252 -2.84 19.44 11.28
N TRP A 253 -3.80 18.65 10.79
CA TRP A 253 -5.00 19.19 10.18
C TRP A 253 -5.93 19.75 11.26
N THR A 254 -6.21 21.05 11.19
CA THR A 254 -7.05 21.78 12.17
C THR A 254 -8.41 22.18 11.63
N GLY A 255 -8.70 21.87 10.36
CA GLY A 255 -10.02 22.11 9.77
C GLY A 255 -11.02 21.00 10.08
N SER A 256 -12.18 21.05 9.41
CA SER A 256 -13.26 20.07 9.61
C SER A 256 -12.83 18.65 9.28
N GLU A 257 -13.37 17.69 10.03
CA GLU A 257 -13.23 16.26 9.72
C GLU A 257 -13.81 15.92 8.34
N GLY A 258 -13.22 14.93 7.68
CA GLY A 258 -13.64 14.40 6.40
C GLY A 258 -12.83 14.88 5.19
N TRP A 259 -13.36 14.57 4.02
CA TRP A 259 -12.93 15.09 2.72
C TRP A 259 -13.42 16.52 2.57
N SER A 260 -12.52 17.41 2.17
CA SER A 260 -12.83 18.79 1.88
C SER A 260 -11.78 19.41 0.95
N LYS A 261 -12.17 20.50 0.28
CA LYS A 261 -11.25 21.26 -0.59
C LYS A 261 -10.15 21.93 0.22
N GLU A 262 -10.45 22.35 1.44
CA GLU A 262 -9.49 22.93 2.36
C GLU A 262 -8.43 21.90 2.77
N ARG A 263 -8.84 20.66 3.03
CA ARG A 263 -7.90 19.57 3.38
C ARG A 263 -7.05 19.16 2.19
N TRP A 264 -7.62 19.13 0.99
CA TRP A 264 -6.87 18.96 -0.25
C TRP A 264 -5.80 20.04 -0.43
N ALA A 265 -6.16 21.31 -0.22
CA ALA A 265 -5.22 22.44 -0.30
C ALA A 265 -4.09 22.31 0.75
N PHE A 266 -4.43 21.91 1.98
CA PHE A 266 -3.45 21.59 3.01
C PHE A 266 -2.50 20.49 2.54
N TRP A 267 -3.00 19.35 2.06
CA TRP A 267 -2.14 18.26 1.55
C TRP A 267 -1.21 18.71 0.43
N LYS A 268 -1.67 19.58 -0.47
CA LYS A 268 -0.85 20.16 -1.53
C LYS A 268 0.29 21.02 -0.96
N GLU A 269 0.00 21.87 0.01
CA GLU A 269 1.01 22.65 0.74
C GLU A 269 2.04 21.74 1.42
N ARG A 270 1.58 20.62 2.01
CA ARG A 270 2.47 19.63 2.62
C ARG A 270 3.39 18.96 1.61
N PHE A 271 2.90 18.59 0.42
CA PHE A 271 3.77 18.09 -0.66
C PHE A 271 4.76 19.14 -1.16
N GLU A 272 4.34 20.41 -1.25
CA GLU A 272 5.24 21.51 -1.61
C GLU A 272 6.37 21.66 -0.58
N TRP A 273 6.02 21.65 0.71
CA TRP A 273 7.00 21.64 1.79
C TRP A 273 7.95 20.44 1.69
N VAL A 274 7.43 19.21 1.50
CA VAL A 274 8.25 17.99 1.32
C VAL A 274 9.29 18.17 0.21
N SER A 275 8.93 18.85 -0.89
CA SER A 275 9.83 19.07 -2.02
C SER A 275 11.06 19.93 -1.67
N LEU A 276 11.02 20.67 -0.56
CA LEU A 276 12.09 21.55 -0.09
C LEU A 276 12.96 20.93 1.01
N VAL A 277 12.52 19.83 1.63
CA VAL A 277 13.21 19.20 2.77
C VAL A 277 14.51 18.53 2.34
N THR A 278 15.65 19.10 2.76
CA THR A 278 16.97 18.60 2.36
C THR A 278 17.34 17.24 2.93
N ALA A 279 16.75 16.85 4.07
CA ALA A 279 16.92 15.53 4.69
C ALA A 279 16.29 14.39 3.85
N LEU A 280 15.42 14.71 2.89
CA LEU A 280 14.79 13.73 2.02
C LEU A 280 15.57 13.49 0.73
N ASP A 281 15.42 12.28 0.20
CA ASP A 281 16.04 11.86 -1.04
C ASP A 281 15.60 12.77 -2.19
N ARG A 282 16.51 12.99 -3.13
CA ARG A 282 16.20 13.78 -4.35
C ARG A 282 15.02 13.19 -5.12
N LYS A 283 14.87 11.85 -5.13
CA LYS A 283 13.73 11.16 -5.75
C LYS A 283 12.41 11.56 -5.08
N THR A 284 12.36 11.49 -3.75
CA THR A 284 11.19 11.86 -2.94
C THR A 284 10.77 13.31 -3.17
N ARG A 285 11.73 14.24 -3.10
CA ARG A 285 11.47 15.66 -3.36
C ARG A 285 10.94 15.93 -4.76
N ARG A 286 11.50 15.25 -5.76
CA ARG A 286 11.04 15.34 -7.16
C ARG A 286 9.61 14.83 -7.30
N ILE A 287 9.30 13.67 -6.73
CA ILE A 287 7.94 13.09 -6.75
C ILE A 287 6.94 14.03 -6.08
N ALA A 288 7.30 14.61 -4.93
CA ALA A 288 6.45 15.58 -4.25
C ALA A 288 6.15 16.80 -5.14
N LYS A 289 7.18 17.36 -5.80
CA LYS A 289 7.02 18.47 -6.75
C LYS A 289 6.14 18.10 -7.94
N GLU A 290 6.35 16.94 -8.54
CA GLU A 290 5.51 16.41 -9.64
C GLU A 290 4.05 16.23 -9.17
N THR A 291 3.84 15.78 -7.93
CA THR A 291 2.52 15.60 -7.32
C THR A 291 1.79 16.92 -7.12
N VAL A 292 2.48 17.99 -6.67
CA VAL A 292 1.89 19.33 -6.56
C VAL A 292 1.40 19.83 -7.93
N GLN A 293 2.16 19.57 -8.99
CA GLN A 293 1.77 19.94 -10.35
C GLN A 293 0.56 19.15 -10.85
N GLU A 294 0.49 17.85 -10.53
CA GLU A 294 -0.68 17.00 -10.79
C GLU A 294 -1.92 17.52 -10.07
N MET A 295 -1.80 17.83 -8.77
CA MET A 295 -2.90 18.39 -7.98
C MET A 295 -3.41 19.71 -8.57
N ALA A 296 -2.49 20.58 -9.03
CA ALA A 296 -2.86 21.82 -9.70
C ALA A 296 -3.58 21.59 -11.05
N ARG A 297 -3.20 20.58 -11.82
CA ARG A 297 -3.91 20.20 -13.06
C ARG A 297 -5.32 19.69 -12.76
N ILE A 298 -5.47 18.86 -11.73
CA ILE A 298 -6.78 18.35 -11.26
C ILE A 298 -7.70 19.50 -10.84
N GLU A 299 -7.20 20.47 -10.07
CA GLU A 299 -7.96 21.67 -9.66
C GLU A 299 -8.43 22.50 -10.85
N GLN A 300 -7.65 22.54 -11.93
CA GLN A 300 -7.97 23.26 -13.17
C GLN A 300 -8.85 22.44 -14.13
N GLY A 301 -9.15 21.18 -13.81
CA GLY A 301 -9.90 20.27 -14.68
C GLY A 301 -9.14 19.85 -15.95
N GLN A 302 -7.80 19.88 -15.93
CA GLN A 302 -6.96 19.48 -17.06
C GLN A 302 -6.61 17.98 -17.01
N ASP A 303 -6.55 17.32 -18.19
CA ASP A 303 -6.06 15.95 -18.41
C ASP A 303 -4.52 15.88 -18.41
#